data_AF-A0A925MMN3-F1
#
_entry.id   AF-A0A925MMN3-F1
#
_cell.length_a   1.000
_cell.length_b   1.000
_cell.length_c   1.000
_cell.angle_alpha   90.00
_cell.angle_beta   90.00
_cell.angle_gamma   90.00
#
_symmetry.space_group_name_H-M   'P 1'
#
loop_
_entity.id
_entity.type
_entity.pdbx_description
1 polymer ?
#
loop_
_entity_poly.entity_id
_entity_poly.type
_entity_poly.pdbx_seq_one_letter_code
_entity_poly.pdbx_strand_id
1 'polypeptide(L)'
;MPHKPLALLLLFSIFTPSVQAAPFKLLAIGDSLTEEYIFEFPFSAPDSDPTVANTRNWVELLHSRRPSLFSMGAYKPDLGSYLDYRDAGYEYNYGIPTATTRKWEDILYPEDFNILDFNTRSELKGDLGVPAAVLVFLGGNDLKSNYSGTYNDPAPPAFLAQIAPRLARIHAFVRQHAPANLPIIIATLPDISATPDIRLKPSYSDPARQAVARQRIADVNASVIAMASSLPHTYIARIDRLSDRIFDQNPVHLNGTTFTYYQLPEGNENPPLHLFCKDGFHPGTAAQALIANEILNAINQFASTPIPLFSNREILAEILLQNPDQPYLDWANGAGSQNENPDDDPLPNLVEYLLDTNPLTPNPALSYLPDGSASYKPSPIALRYANLIIRESETLTNDWQTVVQSRIQTLPDSTIKVMPSPTAKKLFYQLQATPNP
;
A
#
# COMPACT_ATOMS: atom_id res chain seq x y z
N MET A 1 16.81 29.06 -69.36
CA MET A 1 16.46 28.22 -68.21
C MET A 1 17.19 28.78 -66.98
N PRO A 2 16.51 29.37 -65.99
CA PRO A 2 17.17 29.85 -64.78
C PRO A 2 17.01 28.84 -63.64
N HIS A 3 18.12 28.48 -63.01
CA HIS A 3 18.18 27.64 -61.81
C HIS A 3 17.62 28.42 -60.61
N LYS A 4 16.62 27.84 -59.92
CA LYS A 4 16.16 28.31 -58.61
C LYS A 4 17.05 27.69 -57.52
N PRO A 5 17.59 28.47 -56.56
CA PRO A 5 18.31 27.91 -55.43
C PRO A 5 17.34 27.25 -54.45
N LEU A 6 17.68 26.03 -54.02
CA LEU A 6 16.99 25.27 -52.99
C LEU A 6 17.41 25.85 -51.63
N ALA A 7 16.49 26.54 -50.95
CA ALA A 7 16.72 27.01 -49.58
C ALA A 7 16.57 25.83 -48.61
N LEU A 8 17.68 25.39 -48.03
CA LEU A 8 17.70 24.38 -46.97
C LEU A 8 17.31 25.06 -45.65
N LEU A 9 16.08 24.84 -45.20
CA LEU A 9 15.59 25.32 -43.91
C LEU A 9 16.16 24.42 -42.81
N LEU A 10 17.22 24.86 -42.14
CA LEU A 10 17.72 24.23 -40.91
C LEU A 10 16.78 24.59 -39.75
N LEU A 11 15.86 23.67 -39.44
CA LEU A 11 15.08 23.69 -38.19
C LEU A 11 16.04 23.36 -37.02
N PHE A 12 16.53 24.40 -36.35
CA PHE A 12 17.14 24.25 -35.03
C PHE A 12 16.03 23.96 -34.01
N SER A 13 15.85 22.69 -33.68
CA SER A 13 15.08 22.27 -32.50
C SER A 13 15.81 22.81 -31.26
N ILE A 14 15.30 23.90 -30.68
CA ILE A 14 15.75 24.40 -29.39
C ILE A 14 15.33 23.35 -28.36
N PHE A 15 16.22 22.43 -28.04
CA PHE A 15 16.07 21.58 -26.85
C PHE A 15 16.25 22.48 -25.63
N THR A 16 15.15 22.98 -25.08
CA THR A 16 15.17 23.52 -23.72
C THR A 16 15.52 22.36 -22.80
N PRO A 17 16.63 22.41 -22.05
CA PRO A 17 16.91 21.38 -21.05
C PRO A 17 15.74 21.37 -20.08
N SER A 18 15.03 20.24 -20.00
CA SER A 18 14.04 20.02 -18.96
C SER A 18 14.78 20.03 -17.63
N VAL A 19 14.68 21.14 -16.89
CA VAL A 19 15.14 21.22 -15.51
C VAL A 19 14.31 20.21 -14.73
N GLN A 20 14.90 19.07 -14.43
CA GLN A 20 14.26 18.07 -13.59
C GLN A 20 14.04 18.70 -12.21
N ALA A 21 12.78 18.72 -11.76
CA ALA A 21 12.46 19.18 -10.42
C ALA A 21 13.25 18.37 -9.39
N ALA A 22 13.72 19.03 -8.33
CA ALA A 22 14.36 18.34 -7.22
C ALA A 22 13.41 17.27 -6.64
N PRO A 23 13.92 16.12 -6.18
CA PRO A 23 13.08 15.09 -5.59
C PRO A 23 12.34 15.63 -4.36
N PHE A 24 11.13 15.12 -4.14
CA PHE A 24 10.35 15.42 -2.96
C PHE A 24 11.09 14.94 -1.72
N LYS A 25 11.47 15.87 -0.84
CA LYS A 25 12.16 15.56 0.41
C LYS A 25 11.16 15.31 1.53
N LEU A 26 11.17 14.12 2.11
CA LEU A 26 10.36 13.78 3.27
C LEU A 26 11.26 13.66 4.51
N LEU A 27 10.82 14.24 5.63
CA LEU A 27 11.34 13.92 6.95
C LEU A 27 10.32 13.03 7.67
N ALA A 28 10.76 11.96 8.33
CA ALA A 28 9.87 11.10 9.08
C ALA A 28 10.26 11.06 10.56
N ILE A 29 9.27 11.21 11.44
CA ILE A 29 9.34 10.94 12.89
C ILE A 29 8.57 9.65 13.10
N GLY A 30 9.24 8.59 13.55
CA GLY A 30 8.59 7.29 13.62
C GLY A 30 9.23 6.31 14.60
N ASP A 31 8.82 5.06 14.45
CA ASP A 31 9.31 3.92 15.21
C ASP A 31 10.00 2.88 14.31
N SER A 32 10.03 1.60 14.71
CA SER A 32 10.62 0.50 13.93
C SER A 32 9.90 0.23 12.60
N LEU A 33 8.68 0.75 12.36
CA LEU A 33 8.07 0.70 11.02
C LEU A 33 8.68 1.71 10.04
N THR A 34 9.48 2.64 10.55
CA THR A 34 10.08 3.75 9.81
C THR A 34 11.60 3.60 9.69
N GLU A 35 12.25 2.96 10.67
CA GLU A 35 13.67 2.56 10.58
C GLU A 35 13.92 1.57 9.43
N GLU A 36 15.02 1.78 8.69
CA GLU A 36 15.45 0.95 7.56
C GLU A 36 15.75 -0.49 7.97
N TYR A 37 15.22 -1.45 7.22
CA TYR A 37 15.40 -2.87 7.55
C TYR A 37 16.80 -3.39 7.19
N ILE A 38 17.50 -2.77 6.23
CA ILE A 38 18.89 -3.15 5.89
C ILE A 38 19.88 -2.96 7.05
N PHE A 39 19.54 -2.15 8.05
CA PHE A 39 20.41 -1.88 9.18
C PHE A 39 20.03 -2.77 10.37
N GLU A 40 20.62 -3.96 10.44
CA GLU A 40 20.31 -4.95 11.46
C GLU A 40 21.24 -4.85 12.67
N PHE A 41 20.65 -4.60 13.83
CA PHE A 41 21.30 -4.68 15.14
C PHE A 41 20.34 -5.39 16.11
N PRO A 42 20.79 -6.05 17.20
CA PRO A 42 19.95 -6.84 18.12
C PRO A 42 18.64 -6.23 18.66
N PHE A 43 18.36 -4.95 18.40
CA PHE A 43 17.14 -4.23 18.79
C PHE A 43 16.45 -3.47 17.65
N SER A 44 16.96 -3.59 16.41
CA SER A 44 16.46 -2.96 15.18
C SER A 44 15.42 -3.84 14.46
N ALA A 45 14.80 -3.29 13.41
CA ALA A 45 14.02 -3.95 12.37
C ALA A 45 14.42 -5.41 12.05
N PRO A 46 13.45 -6.24 11.60
CA PRO A 46 13.53 -7.70 11.74
C PRO A 46 14.72 -8.30 11.00
N ASP A 47 15.48 -9.14 11.72
CA ASP A 47 16.59 -9.96 11.23
C ASP A 47 16.26 -10.62 9.87
N SER A 48 17.11 -10.38 8.88
CA SER A 48 16.90 -10.70 7.47
C SER A 48 18.25 -10.92 6.80
N ASP A 49 18.57 -12.17 6.44
CA ASP A 49 19.79 -12.42 5.69
C ASP A 49 19.72 -11.71 4.31
N PRO A 50 20.59 -10.72 4.03
CA PRO A 50 20.51 -9.94 2.78
C PRO A 50 20.75 -10.79 1.52
N THR A 51 21.25 -12.02 1.68
CA THR A 51 21.47 -12.99 0.60
C THR A 51 20.32 -13.98 0.40
N VAL A 52 19.40 -14.09 1.37
CA VAL A 52 18.28 -15.07 1.34
C VAL A 52 16.91 -14.39 1.41
N ALA A 53 16.80 -13.29 2.17
CA ALA A 53 15.61 -12.48 2.32
C ALA A 53 16.00 -10.99 2.35
N ASN A 54 15.73 -10.28 1.26
CA ASN A 54 16.01 -8.85 1.15
C ASN A 54 14.76 -8.06 1.58
N THR A 55 14.43 -8.15 2.88
CA THR A 55 13.28 -7.42 3.42
C THR A 55 13.56 -5.93 3.38
N ARG A 56 12.60 -5.13 2.89
CA ARG A 56 12.75 -3.69 2.77
C ARG A 56 11.53 -2.98 3.31
N ASN A 57 11.77 -1.92 4.07
CA ASN A 57 10.72 -1.05 4.56
C ASN A 57 10.26 -0.05 3.48
N TRP A 58 9.23 0.74 3.78
CA TRP A 58 8.69 1.73 2.85
C TRP A 58 9.71 2.82 2.46
N VAL A 59 10.63 3.20 3.36
CA VAL A 59 11.68 4.19 3.09
C VAL A 59 12.64 3.69 2.00
N GLU A 60 13.14 2.48 2.17
CA GLU A 60 14.06 1.81 1.25
C GLU A 60 13.41 1.55 -0.11
N LEU A 61 12.14 1.15 -0.12
CA LEU A 61 11.37 0.96 -1.34
C LEU A 61 11.20 2.26 -2.11
N LEU A 62 10.82 3.35 -1.46
CA LEU A 62 10.68 4.65 -2.15
C LEU A 62 12.03 5.17 -2.66
N HIS A 63 13.11 5.05 -1.88
CA HIS A 63 14.42 5.51 -2.32
C HIS A 63 14.93 4.69 -3.52
N SER A 64 14.78 3.36 -3.49
CA SER A 64 15.25 2.49 -4.57
C SER A 64 14.39 2.57 -5.84
N ARG A 65 13.08 2.80 -5.72
CA ARG A 65 12.13 2.75 -6.85
C ARG A 65 11.66 4.11 -7.36
N ARG A 66 11.85 5.17 -6.59
CA ARG A 66 11.49 6.55 -6.96
C ARG A 66 12.66 7.55 -6.71
N PRO A 67 13.94 7.21 -6.97
CA PRO A 67 15.08 8.06 -6.56
C PRO A 67 15.08 9.45 -7.22
N SER A 68 14.49 9.58 -8.41
CA SER A 68 14.35 10.85 -9.13
C SER A 68 13.22 11.73 -8.63
N LEU A 69 12.29 11.18 -7.84
CA LEU A 69 11.05 11.82 -7.39
C LEU A 69 10.97 11.95 -5.86
N PHE A 70 11.72 11.15 -5.12
CA PHE A 70 11.65 11.02 -3.67
C PHE A 70 13.05 10.96 -3.05
N SER A 71 13.23 11.59 -1.89
CA SER A 71 14.45 11.53 -1.10
C SER A 71 14.17 11.74 0.38
N MET A 72 14.97 11.09 1.23
CA MET A 72 15.07 11.38 2.67
C MET A 72 16.48 11.85 3.05
N GLY A 73 17.19 12.46 2.09
CA GLY A 73 18.58 12.88 2.26
C GLY A 73 19.59 11.76 1.97
N ALA A 74 20.84 11.95 2.39
CA ALA A 74 21.92 11.00 2.15
C ALA A 74 21.79 9.78 3.08
N TYR A 75 22.16 8.59 2.59
CA TYR A 75 22.24 7.37 3.40
C TYR A 75 23.58 7.31 4.12
N LYS A 76 23.57 7.08 5.43
CA LYS A 76 24.78 6.84 6.24
C LYS A 76 24.78 5.37 6.72
N PRO A 77 25.72 4.52 6.26
CA PRO A 77 25.67 3.08 6.51
C PRO A 77 26.24 2.65 7.87
N ASP A 78 27.04 3.49 8.52
CA ASP A 78 27.83 3.08 9.68
C ASP A 78 27.07 3.28 11.00
N LEU A 79 27.13 2.30 11.90
CA LEU A 79 26.60 2.42 13.26
C LEU A 79 27.23 3.62 13.98
N GLY A 80 26.41 4.47 14.58
CA GLY A 80 26.86 5.69 15.26
C GLY A 80 27.19 6.84 14.29
N SER A 81 26.74 6.76 13.04
CA SER A 81 26.81 7.86 12.07
C SER A 81 26.06 9.12 12.52
N TYR A 82 25.16 8.97 13.49
CA TYR A 82 24.50 10.06 14.18
C TYR A 82 24.83 9.98 15.68
N LEU A 83 24.95 11.14 16.32
CA LEU A 83 25.21 11.26 17.76
C LEU A 83 23.91 11.25 18.57
N ASP A 84 22.81 10.83 17.95
CA ASP A 84 21.47 10.85 18.50
C ASP A 84 20.84 9.44 18.43
N TYR A 85 19.52 9.32 18.59
CA TYR A 85 18.86 8.01 18.53
C TYR A 85 18.87 7.31 17.16
N ARG A 86 19.31 7.96 16.08
CA ARG A 86 19.47 7.30 14.79
C ARG A 86 20.77 6.50 14.80
N ASP A 87 20.67 5.19 14.63
CA ASP A 87 21.86 4.35 14.61
C ASP A 87 22.65 4.51 13.29
N ALA A 88 21.93 4.48 12.17
CA ALA A 88 22.38 4.67 10.79
C ALA A 88 21.16 5.08 9.94
N GLY A 89 21.26 5.03 8.61
CA GLY A 89 20.12 5.25 7.72
C GLY A 89 20.09 6.61 7.03
N TYR A 90 18.94 6.96 6.45
CA TYR A 90 18.77 8.22 5.72
C TYR A 90 18.72 9.43 6.66
N GLU A 91 19.34 10.52 6.21
CA GLU A 91 19.51 11.78 6.97
C GLU A 91 18.22 12.29 7.63
N TYR A 92 17.10 12.26 6.93
CA TYR A 92 15.81 12.77 7.44
C TYR A 92 14.89 11.66 7.95
N ASN A 93 15.43 10.47 8.22
CA ASN A 93 14.69 9.39 8.85
C ASN A 93 14.95 9.34 10.36
N TYR A 94 14.00 9.86 11.14
CA TYR A 94 13.99 9.77 12.60
C TYR A 94 13.07 8.62 13.04
N GLY A 95 13.25 7.43 12.46
CA GLY A 95 12.65 6.19 12.98
C GLY A 95 13.46 5.69 14.17
N ILE A 96 12.83 5.57 15.35
CA ILE A 96 13.51 5.08 16.57
C ILE A 96 12.84 3.77 17.00
N PRO A 97 13.52 2.63 16.98
CA PRO A 97 12.96 1.35 17.38
C PRO A 97 12.31 1.40 18.75
N THR A 98 11.19 0.70 18.90
CA THR A 98 10.40 0.62 20.13
C THR A 98 9.77 1.93 20.61
N ALA A 99 10.01 3.06 19.92
CA ALA A 99 9.49 4.35 20.34
C ALA A 99 7.96 4.38 20.34
N THR A 100 7.41 4.85 21.44
CA THR A 100 5.99 5.17 21.61
C THR A 100 5.76 6.65 21.36
N THR A 101 4.50 7.06 21.22
CA THR A 101 4.14 8.49 21.25
C THR A 101 4.61 9.18 22.52
N ARG A 102 4.67 8.45 23.64
CA ARG A 102 5.21 8.96 24.92
C ARG A 102 6.71 9.20 24.84
N LYS A 103 7.49 8.25 24.31
CA LYS A 103 8.95 8.43 24.19
C LYS A 103 9.29 9.64 23.32
N TRP A 104 8.57 9.83 22.22
CA TRP A 104 8.74 11.03 21.39
C TRP A 104 8.35 12.32 22.11
N GLU A 105 7.28 12.31 22.90
CA GLU A 105 6.95 13.43 23.78
C GLU A 105 8.10 13.75 24.75
N ASP A 106 8.70 12.74 25.39
CA ASP A 106 9.82 12.92 26.31
C ASP A 106 11.07 13.46 25.57
N ILE A 107 11.34 13.04 24.33
CA ILE A 107 12.43 13.58 23.48
C ILE A 107 12.22 15.08 23.22
N LEU A 108 10.99 15.47 22.86
CA LEU A 108 10.69 16.85 22.42
C LEU A 108 10.54 17.80 23.61
N TYR A 109 9.94 17.33 24.70
CA TYR A 109 9.61 18.06 25.92
C TYR A 109 10.15 17.36 27.17
N PRO A 110 11.48 17.18 27.28
CA PRO A 110 12.11 16.44 28.36
C PRO A 110 11.93 17.16 29.70
N GLU A 111 11.58 16.39 30.73
CA GLU A 111 11.58 16.83 32.13
C GLU A 111 13.00 16.83 32.71
N ASP A 112 13.85 15.90 32.27
CA ASP A 112 15.23 15.71 32.72
C ASP A 112 16.23 15.77 31.56
N PHE A 113 17.50 16.03 31.86
CA PHE A 113 18.54 16.00 30.84
C PHE A 113 18.93 14.57 30.46
N ASN A 114 18.73 14.22 29.20
CA ASN A 114 19.29 13.05 28.55
C ASN A 114 20.01 13.49 27.27
N ILE A 115 21.26 13.05 27.08
CA ILE A 115 22.09 13.49 25.96
C ILE A 115 21.53 13.07 24.60
N LEU A 116 20.94 11.87 24.50
CA LEU A 116 20.36 11.38 23.25
C LEU A 116 19.06 12.14 22.93
N ASP A 117 18.19 12.35 23.93
CA ASP A 117 16.98 13.19 23.76
C ASP A 117 17.36 14.61 23.29
N PHE A 118 18.40 15.20 23.90
CA PHE A 118 18.91 16.52 23.52
C PHE A 118 19.42 16.55 22.08
N ASN A 119 20.29 15.60 21.70
CA ASN A 119 20.88 15.53 20.38
C ASN A 119 19.80 15.28 19.31
N THR A 120 18.91 14.30 19.49
CA THR A 120 17.82 14.00 18.53
C THR A 120 16.95 15.23 18.31
N ARG A 121 16.55 15.90 19.39
CA ARG A 121 15.72 17.10 19.29
C ARG A 121 16.46 18.26 18.64
N SER A 122 17.77 18.42 18.89
CA SER A 122 18.58 19.48 18.31
C SER A 122 18.73 19.29 16.79
N GLU A 123 19.10 18.09 16.36
CA GLU A 123 19.23 17.74 14.94
C GLU A 123 17.89 17.88 14.22
N LEU A 124 16.81 17.34 14.79
CA LEU A 124 15.46 17.46 14.23
C LEU A 124 15.08 18.93 14.00
N LYS A 125 15.35 19.82 14.96
CA LYS A 125 15.10 21.27 14.80
C LYS A 125 15.89 21.88 13.64
N GLY A 126 17.15 21.47 13.46
CA GLY A 126 17.97 21.91 12.35
C GLY A 126 17.42 21.47 11.00
N ASP A 127 16.87 20.26 10.93
CA ASP A 127 16.41 19.64 9.69
C ASP A 127 15.02 20.10 9.25
N LEU A 128 14.15 20.56 10.16
CA LEU A 128 12.75 20.94 9.87
C LEU A 128 12.60 22.07 8.82
N GLY A 129 13.67 22.80 8.48
CA GLY A 129 13.68 23.79 7.41
C GLY A 129 13.96 23.25 6.00
N VAL A 130 14.33 21.98 5.89
CA VAL A 130 14.78 21.34 4.63
C VAL A 130 13.70 20.56 3.88
N PRO A 131 12.82 19.76 4.52
CA PRO A 131 11.93 18.85 3.80
C PRO A 131 10.75 19.60 3.16
N ALA A 132 10.11 18.95 2.19
CA ALA A 132 8.85 19.37 1.59
C ALA A 132 7.63 18.93 2.41
N ALA A 133 7.77 17.94 3.29
CA ALA A 133 6.77 17.54 4.29
C ALA A 133 7.40 16.79 5.46
N VAL A 134 6.67 16.69 6.57
CA VAL A 134 7.01 15.83 7.72
C VAL A 134 5.96 14.75 7.86
N LEU A 135 6.37 13.49 7.99
CA LEU A 135 5.53 12.36 8.38
C LEU A 135 5.71 12.10 9.88
N VAL A 136 4.60 11.93 10.62
CA VAL A 136 4.59 11.39 11.98
C VAL A 136 3.89 10.04 11.94
N PHE A 137 4.66 8.97 12.12
CA PHE A 137 4.18 7.59 12.06
C PHE A 137 4.53 6.82 13.33
N LEU A 138 3.62 6.89 14.29
CA LEU A 138 3.80 6.39 15.66
C LEU A 138 2.51 5.77 16.20
N GLY A 139 2.65 4.99 17.26
CA GLY A 139 1.55 4.46 18.06
C GLY A 139 1.43 2.93 18.05
N GLY A 140 2.11 2.25 17.11
CA GLY A 140 2.18 0.79 17.10
C GLY A 140 2.75 0.23 18.40
N ASN A 141 3.84 0.83 18.91
CA ASN A 141 4.43 0.44 20.19
C ASN A 141 3.57 0.81 21.41
N ASP A 142 2.81 1.92 21.37
CA ASP A 142 1.85 2.25 22.44
C ASP A 142 0.83 1.11 22.61
N LEU A 143 0.32 0.58 21.50
CA LEU A 143 -0.57 -0.57 21.50
C LEU A 143 0.16 -1.85 21.92
N LYS A 144 1.35 -2.13 21.37
CA LYS A 144 2.09 -3.38 21.63
C LYS A 144 2.39 -3.56 23.12
N SER A 145 2.92 -2.53 23.77
CA SER A 145 3.27 -2.57 25.20
C SER A 145 2.06 -2.73 26.12
N ASN A 146 0.85 -2.39 25.65
CA ASN A 146 -0.35 -2.32 26.48
C ASN A 146 -1.52 -3.18 25.92
N TYR A 147 -1.24 -4.09 24.98
CA TYR A 147 -2.29 -4.82 24.27
C TYR A 147 -3.13 -5.68 25.21
N SER A 148 -2.51 -6.26 26.25
CA SER A 148 -3.23 -7.04 27.26
C SER A 148 -4.38 -6.26 27.89
N GLY A 149 -4.18 -4.98 28.26
CA GLY A 149 -5.26 -4.14 28.80
C GLY A 149 -6.31 -3.80 27.73
N THR A 150 -5.86 -3.50 26.50
CA THR A 150 -6.76 -3.23 25.36
C THR A 150 -7.71 -4.40 25.09
N TYR A 151 -7.24 -5.63 25.30
CA TYR A 151 -7.99 -6.86 25.07
C TYR A 151 -8.79 -7.35 26.30
N ASN A 152 -8.21 -7.29 27.51
CA ASN A 152 -8.80 -7.89 28.71
C ASN A 152 -9.66 -6.94 29.54
N ASP A 153 -9.39 -5.63 29.53
CA ASP A 153 -10.04 -4.71 30.46
C ASP A 153 -11.49 -4.46 30.05
N PRO A 154 -12.44 -4.35 31.01
CA PRO A 154 -13.84 -4.10 30.70
C PRO A 154 -14.07 -2.69 30.13
N ALA A 155 -13.25 -1.72 30.50
CA ALA A 155 -13.27 -0.35 29.98
C ALA A 155 -12.02 -0.08 29.13
N PRO A 156 -12.07 0.85 28.15
CA PRO A 156 -10.87 1.26 27.41
C PRO A 156 -9.77 1.79 28.35
N PRO A 157 -8.54 1.26 28.27
CA PRO A 157 -7.43 1.75 29.09
C PRO A 157 -7.13 3.24 28.84
N ALA A 158 -6.72 3.95 29.90
CA ALA A 158 -6.48 5.39 29.85
C ALA A 158 -5.40 5.81 28.83
N PHE A 159 -4.42 4.93 28.54
CA PHE A 159 -3.35 5.25 27.59
C PHE A 159 -3.89 5.48 26.16
N LEU A 160 -4.96 4.79 25.76
CA LEU A 160 -5.57 4.96 24.42
C LEU A 160 -6.00 6.40 24.19
N ALA A 161 -6.57 7.04 25.23
CA ALA A 161 -7.00 8.44 25.18
C ALA A 161 -5.82 9.45 25.15
N GLN A 162 -4.58 9.01 25.41
CA GLN A 162 -3.39 9.87 25.40
C GLN A 162 -2.66 9.88 24.05
N ILE A 163 -2.94 8.92 23.15
CA ILE A 163 -2.24 8.80 21.87
C ILE A 163 -2.47 10.03 20.99
N ALA A 164 -3.74 10.40 20.72
CA ALA A 164 -4.04 11.56 19.89
C ALA A 164 -3.53 12.90 20.48
N PRO A 165 -3.67 13.19 21.80
CA PRO A 165 -3.04 14.36 22.41
C PRO A 165 -1.50 14.40 22.29
N ARG A 166 -0.81 13.25 22.40
CA ARG A 166 0.65 13.19 22.22
C ARG A 166 1.06 13.46 20.77
N LEU A 167 0.35 12.87 19.81
CA LEU A 167 0.54 13.18 18.38
C LEU A 167 0.30 14.68 18.08
N ALA A 168 -0.70 15.30 18.72
CA ALA A 168 -0.93 16.74 18.60
C ALA A 168 0.23 17.57 19.18
N ARG A 169 0.89 17.12 20.26
CA ARG A 169 2.08 17.78 20.81
C ARG A 169 3.30 17.62 19.89
N ILE A 170 3.50 16.46 19.29
CA ILE A 170 4.54 16.25 18.27
C ILE A 170 4.29 17.16 17.06
N HIS A 171 3.05 17.23 16.58
CA HIS A 171 2.65 18.17 15.52
C HIS A 171 2.95 19.62 15.89
N ALA A 172 2.57 20.05 17.09
CA ALA A 172 2.81 21.41 17.58
C ALA A 172 4.30 21.75 17.63
N PHE A 173 5.15 20.80 18.06
CA PHE A 173 6.60 20.95 18.01
C PHE A 173 7.09 21.20 16.58
N VAL A 174 6.67 20.36 15.63
CA VAL A 174 7.03 20.53 14.21
C VAL A 174 6.58 21.91 13.72
N ARG A 175 5.33 22.30 13.98
CA ARG A 175 4.79 23.59 13.53
C ARG A 175 5.51 24.79 14.17
N GLN A 176 6.04 24.66 15.38
CA GLN A 176 6.81 25.70 16.06
C GLN A 176 8.20 25.93 15.43
N HIS A 177 8.79 24.89 14.85
CA HIS A 177 10.19 24.90 14.37
C HIS A 177 10.33 24.80 12.84
N ALA A 178 9.25 24.51 12.13
CA ALA A 178 9.21 24.43 10.67
C ALA A 178 8.55 25.66 10.02
N PRO A 179 8.69 25.85 8.70
CA PRO A 179 7.92 26.86 7.97
C PRO A 179 6.40 26.72 8.21
N ALA A 180 5.70 27.86 8.32
CA ALA A 180 4.29 27.91 8.72
C ALA A 180 3.35 27.07 7.83
N ASN A 181 3.68 26.93 6.54
CA ASN A 181 2.88 26.19 5.56
C ASN A 181 3.44 24.79 5.25
N LEU A 182 4.48 24.32 5.95
CA LEU A 182 5.04 22.99 5.71
C LEU A 182 3.96 21.93 5.94
N PRO A 183 3.64 21.07 4.95
CA PRO A 183 2.72 19.95 5.13
C PRO A 183 3.20 18.98 6.22
N ILE A 184 2.28 18.60 7.12
CA ILE A 184 2.53 17.56 8.13
C ILE A 184 1.55 16.42 7.85
N ILE A 185 2.06 15.19 7.75
CA ILE A 185 1.27 13.99 7.55
C ILE A 185 1.22 13.25 8.88
N ILE A 186 0.02 12.97 9.37
CA ILE A 186 -0.19 12.10 10.53
C ILE A 186 -0.65 10.74 10.03
N ALA A 187 0.11 9.69 10.32
CA ALA A 187 -0.31 8.33 10.03
C ALA A 187 -1.26 7.82 11.12
N THR A 188 -2.33 7.13 10.72
CA THR A 188 -3.13 6.32 11.64
C THR A 188 -2.32 5.13 12.15
N LEU A 189 -2.70 4.58 13.29
CA LEU A 189 -2.06 3.41 13.87
C LEU A 189 -2.52 2.14 13.13
N PRO A 190 -1.61 1.20 12.79
CA PRO A 190 -2.04 -0.13 12.40
C PRO A 190 -2.72 -0.83 13.58
N ASP A 191 -3.77 -1.61 13.31
CA ASP A 191 -4.30 -2.53 14.31
C ASP A 191 -3.33 -3.71 14.48
N ILE A 192 -2.60 -3.69 15.60
CA ILE A 192 -1.60 -4.71 15.91
C ILE A 192 -2.20 -6.09 16.19
N SER A 193 -3.52 -6.17 16.45
CA SER A 193 -4.22 -7.45 16.56
C SER A 193 -4.35 -8.16 15.21
N ALA A 194 -4.04 -7.48 14.10
CA ALA A 194 -3.88 -8.10 12.80
C ALA A 194 -2.55 -8.85 12.67
N THR A 195 -1.58 -8.67 13.58
CA THR A 195 -0.27 -9.35 13.47
C THR A 195 -0.34 -10.81 13.96
N PRO A 196 0.35 -11.76 13.31
CA PRO A 196 0.48 -13.13 13.80
C PRO A 196 0.95 -13.25 15.25
N ASP A 197 1.95 -12.46 15.65
CA ASP A 197 2.50 -12.45 17.02
C ASP A 197 1.44 -12.08 18.06
N ILE A 198 0.41 -11.33 17.72
CA ILE A 198 -0.68 -11.00 18.64
C ILE A 198 -1.88 -11.91 18.44
N ARG A 199 -2.39 -12.05 17.22
CA ARG A 199 -3.64 -12.75 16.92
C ARG A 199 -3.59 -14.24 17.25
N LEU A 200 -2.43 -14.87 17.02
CA LEU A 200 -2.27 -16.32 17.16
C LEU A 200 -1.87 -16.73 18.57
N LYS A 201 -1.62 -15.78 19.49
CA LYS A 201 -1.32 -16.08 20.89
C LYS A 201 -2.54 -16.73 21.56
N PRO A 202 -2.39 -17.89 22.22
CA PRO A 202 -3.50 -18.56 22.90
C PRO A 202 -4.22 -17.69 23.94
N SER A 203 -3.49 -16.76 24.58
CA SER A 203 -4.04 -15.79 25.54
C SER A 203 -5.00 -14.77 24.94
N TYR A 204 -5.02 -14.63 23.61
CA TYR A 204 -5.83 -13.65 22.86
C TYR A 204 -6.81 -14.33 21.89
N SER A 205 -7.30 -15.53 22.21
CA SER A 205 -8.10 -16.38 21.33
C SER A 205 -9.63 -16.17 21.37
N ASP A 206 -10.16 -15.35 22.29
CA ASP A 206 -11.61 -15.09 22.42
C ASP A 206 -12.07 -14.10 21.34
N PRO A 207 -12.93 -14.52 20.37
CA PRO A 207 -13.35 -13.67 19.27
C PRO A 207 -14.11 -12.42 19.70
N ALA A 208 -14.87 -12.48 20.80
CA ALA A 208 -15.63 -11.33 21.28
C ALA A 208 -14.68 -10.25 21.83
N ARG A 209 -13.62 -10.67 22.54
CA ARG A 209 -12.59 -9.75 23.04
C ARG A 209 -11.72 -9.21 21.92
N GLN A 210 -11.41 -10.00 20.90
CA GLN A 210 -10.73 -9.52 19.70
C GLN A 210 -11.53 -8.42 19.00
N ALA A 211 -12.86 -8.60 18.84
CA ALA A 211 -13.72 -7.58 18.25
C ALA A 211 -13.75 -6.29 19.08
N VAL A 212 -13.79 -6.39 20.42
CA VAL A 212 -13.71 -5.23 21.32
C VAL A 212 -12.36 -4.51 21.20
N ALA A 213 -11.25 -5.26 21.16
CA ALA A 213 -9.92 -4.68 20.98
C ALA A 213 -9.79 -3.94 19.63
N ARG A 214 -10.25 -4.56 18.53
CA ARG A 214 -10.30 -3.94 17.19
C ARG A 214 -11.12 -2.65 17.21
N GLN A 215 -12.30 -2.65 17.83
CA GLN A 215 -13.13 -1.45 17.92
C GLN A 215 -12.43 -0.33 18.72
N ARG A 216 -11.78 -0.66 19.84
CA ARG A 216 -11.03 0.33 20.64
C ARG A 216 -9.90 0.98 19.84
N ILE A 217 -9.19 0.20 19.03
CA ILE A 217 -8.13 0.72 18.16
C ILE A 217 -8.72 1.59 17.04
N ALA A 218 -9.85 1.18 16.46
CA ALA A 218 -10.57 1.99 15.49
C ALA A 218 -11.04 3.34 16.08
N ASP A 219 -11.49 3.36 17.34
CA ASP A 219 -11.88 4.59 18.05
C ASP A 219 -10.68 5.53 18.28
N VAL A 220 -9.50 4.98 18.57
CA VAL A 220 -8.24 5.76 18.63
C VAL A 220 -7.93 6.38 17.26
N ASN A 221 -7.99 5.58 16.18
CA ASN A 221 -7.76 6.09 14.83
C ASN A 221 -8.76 7.17 14.43
N ALA A 222 -10.04 7.02 14.78
CA ALA A 222 -11.04 8.07 14.58
C ALA A 222 -10.67 9.37 15.33
N SER A 223 -10.15 9.25 16.55
CA SER A 223 -9.67 10.40 17.34
C SER A 223 -8.43 11.05 16.72
N VAL A 224 -7.48 10.27 16.21
CA VAL A 224 -6.29 10.76 15.49
C VAL A 224 -6.69 11.49 14.21
N ILE A 225 -7.61 10.92 13.43
CA ILE A 225 -8.14 11.52 12.19
C ILE A 225 -8.83 12.85 12.50
N ALA A 226 -9.70 12.89 13.52
CA ALA A 226 -10.40 14.10 13.93
C ALA A 226 -9.41 15.20 14.39
N MET A 227 -8.41 14.82 15.19
CA MET A 227 -7.34 15.72 15.61
C MET A 227 -6.57 16.29 14.41
N ALA A 228 -6.06 15.43 13.53
CA ALA A 228 -5.28 15.86 12.36
C ALA A 228 -6.11 16.74 11.40
N SER A 229 -7.38 16.41 11.17
CA SER A 229 -8.27 17.19 10.30
C SER A 229 -8.61 18.58 10.84
N SER A 230 -8.44 18.81 12.15
CA SER A 230 -8.65 20.11 12.77
C SER A 230 -7.43 21.04 12.68
N LEU A 231 -6.28 20.53 12.25
CA LEU A 231 -5.01 21.24 12.24
C LEU A 231 -4.64 21.77 10.83
N PRO A 232 -4.01 22.96 10.73
CA PRO A 232 -3.68 23.57 9.45
C PRO A 232 -2.60 22.80 8.71
N HIS A 233 -2.71 22.72 7.38
CA HIS A 233 -1.74 22.07 6.48
C HIS A 233 -1.38 20.64 6.94
N THR A 234 -2.38 19.92 7.44
CA THR A 234 -2.22 18.58 7.98
C THR A 234 -2.99 17.57 7.14
N TYR A 235 -2.33 16.47 6.79
CA TYR A 235 -2.86 15.41 5.94
C TYR A 235 -2.77 14.08 6.67
N ILE A 236 -3.50 13.08 6.18
CA ILE A 236 -3.63 11.79 6.87
C ILE A 236 -3.19 10.67 5.93
N ALA A 237 -2.28 9.82 6.41
CA ALA A 237 -1.95 8.53 5.79
C ALA A 237 -2.72 7.43 6.52
N ARG A 238 -3.59 6.69 5.80
CA ARG A 238 -4.52 5.70 6.37
C ARG A 238 -3.90 4.31 6.44
N ILE A 239 -2.84 4.18 7.22
CA ILE A 239 -2.12 2.91 7.45
C ILE A 239 -3.03 1.83 8.05
N ASP A 240 -4.03 2.23 8.83
CA ASP A 240 -5.02 1.34 9.45
C ASP A 240 -5.78 0.47 8.43
N ARG A 241 -5.94 0.97 7.20
CA ARG A 241 -6.56 0.22 6.09
C ARG A 241 -5.83 -1.07 5.75
N LEU A 242 -4.52 -1.17 5.99
CA LEU A 242 -3.78 -2.40 5.77
C LEU A 242 -4.23 -3.48 6.78
N SER A 243 -4.41 -3.12 8.05
CA SER A 243 -4.93 -4.05 9.04
C SER A 243 -6.37 -4.47 8.75
N ASP A 244 -7.23 -3.54 8.32
CA ASP A 244 -8.58 -3.86 7.87
C ASP A 244 -8.54 -4.85 6.70
N ARG A 245 -7.66 -4.63 5.73
CA ARG A 245 -7.45 -5.56 4.61
C ARG A 245 -7.06 -6.95 5.09
N ILE A 246 -6.18 -7.07 6.07
CA ILE A 246 -5.76 -8.37 6.62
C ILE A 246 -6.91 -9.10 7.31
N PHE A 247 -7.81 -8.38 7.98
CA PHE A 247 -9.00 -8.98 8.59
C PHE A 247 -10.05 -9.38 7.56
N ASP A 248 -10.35 -8.46 6.63
CA ASP A 248 -11.50 -8.55 5.75
C ASP A 248 -11.18 -9.34 4.46
N GLN A 249 -9.90 -9.42 4.09
CA GLN A 249 -9.38 -10.19 2.97
C GLN A 249 -8.36 -11.20 3.49
N ASN A 250 -8.81 -12.22 4.22
CA ASN A 250 -7.95 -13.33 4.66
C ASN A 250 -8.22 -14.59 3.81
N PRO A 251 -7.26 -15.09 3.02
CA PRO A 251 -5.90 -14.56 2.84
C PRO A 251 -5.87 -13.29 1.98
N VAL A 252 -4.82 -12.48 2.14
CA VAL A 252 -4.63 -11.25 1.36
C VAL A 252 -4.13 -11.63 -0.03
N HIS A 253 -4.57 -10.91 -1.05
CA HIS A 253 -4.14 -11.14 -2.43
C HIS A 253 -3.64 -9.86 -3.11
N LEU A 254 -2.61 -9.98 -3.94
CA LEU A 254 -2.23 -8.99 -4.96
C LEU A 254 -2.27 -9.66 -6.32
N ASN A 255 -3.07 -9.15 -7.27
CA ASN A 255 -3.27 -9.73 -8.60
C ASN A 255 -3.52 -11.25 -8.61
N GLY A 256 -4.34 -11.73 -7.67
CA GLY A 256 -4.62 -13.16 -7.50
C GLY A 256 -3.57 -13.92 -6.69
N THR A 257 -2.33 -13.43 -6.58
CA THR A 257 -1.27 -14.04 -5.77
C THR A 257 -1.63 -13.97 -4.30
N THR A 258 -1.76 -15.14 -3.68
CA THR A 258 -2.09 -15.30 -2.26
C THR A 258 -0.86 -15.04 -1.39
N PHE A 259 -1.04 -14.22 -0.36
CA PHE A 259 -0.02 -13.97 0.65
C PHE A 259 -0.27 -14.79 1.90
N THR A 260 0.83 -15.28 2.45
CA THR A 260 0.83 -16.12 3.65
C THR A 260 0.71 -15.28 4.92
N TYR A 261 -0.15 -15.77 5.82
CA TYR A 261 -0.47 -15.18 7.12
C TYR A 261 -0.20 -16.18 8.26
N TYR A 262 1.08 -16.41 8.59
CA TYR A 262 1.46 -17.10 9.83
C TYR A 262 2.87 -16.71 10.22
N GLN A 263 3.17 -16.85 11.51
CA GLN A 263 4.53 -16.69 12.02
C GLN A 263 5.38 -17.89 11.57
N LEU A 264 6.53 -17.60 10.97
CA LEU A 264 7.46 -18.62 10.53
C LEU A 264 8.12 -19.31 11.74
N PRO A 265 8.44 -20.62 11.65
CA PRO A 265 9.30 -21.27 12.62
C PRO A 265 10.63 -20.52 12.80
N GLU A 266 11.18 -20.57 14.01
CA GLU A 266 12.49 -20.02 14.32
C GLU A 266 13.56 -20.61 13.38
N GLY A 267 14.47 -19.75 12.89
CA GLY A 267 15.52 -20.13 11.93
C GLY A 267 15.14 -20.03 10.45
N ASN A 268 13.88 -19.68 10.13
CA ASN A 268 13.48 -19.37 8.76
C ASN A 268 13.74 -17.89 8.42
N GLU A 269 14.07 -17.63 7.15
CA GLU A 269 14.23 -16.27 6.60
C GLU A 269 12.88 -15.64 6.21
N ASN A 270 12.87 -14.36 5.79
CA ASN A 270 11.66 -13.63 5.40
C ASN A 270 11.31 -13.86 3.89
N PRO A 271 10.43 -14.81 3.53
CA PRO A 271 10.07 -15.06 2.14
C PRO A 271 9.22 -13.94 1.53
N PRO A 272 9.29 -13.71 0.21
CA PRO A 272 8.66 -12.56 -0.46
C PRO A 272 7.12 -12.55 -0.41
N LEU A 273 6.48 -13.72 -0.26
CA LEU A 273 5.02 -13.84 -0.25
C LEU A 273 4.42 -13.91 1.17
N HIS A 274 5.18 -13.51 2.19
CA HIS A 274 4.65 -13.37 3.56
C HIS A 274 4.25 -11.93 3.85
N LEU A 275 3.11 -11.75 4.53
CA LEU A 275 2.63 -10.42 4.94
C LEU A 275 3.46 -9.80 6.06
N PHE A 276 4.05 -10.65 6.89
CA PHE A 276 4.83 -10.29 8.06
C PHE A 276 6.20 -10.94 7.98
N CYS A 277 7.18 -10.29 8.58
CA CYS A 277 8.50 -10.84 8.82
C CYS A 277 8.44 -12.03 9.79
N LYS A 278 9.56 -12.73 9.96
CA LYS A 278 9.69 -13.95 10.77
C LYS A 278 9.33 -13.76 12.23
N ASP A 279 9.43 -12.53 12.74
CA ASP A 279 8.98 -12.18 14.09
C ASP A 279 7.45 -12.16 14.26
N GLY A 280 6.69 -12.28 13.16
CA GLY A 280 5.24 -12.28 13.14
C GLY A 280 4.61 -10.93 13.52
N PHE A 281 5.38 -9.85 13.60
CA PHE A 281 4.91 -8.53 14.03
C PHE A 281 5.19 -7.45 12.99
N HIS A 282 6.43 -7.34 12.51
CA HIS A 282 6.79 -6.33 11.53
C HIS A 282 6.24 -6.69 10.14
N PRO A 283 5.72 -5.75 9.35
CA PRO A 283 5.24 -6.01 8.00
C PRO A 283 6.40 -6.42 7.08
N GLY A 284 6.17 -7.43 6.23
CA GLY A 284 7.09 -7.82 5.18
C GLY A 284 7.09 -6.82 4.01
N THR A 285 8.00 -6.98 3.05
CA THR A 285 8.22 -6.03 1.94
C THR A 285 6.95 -5.68 1.16
N ALA A 286 6.06 -6.66 0.92
CA ALA A 286 4.81 -6.43 0.21
C ALA A 286 3.87 -5.49 0.99
N ALA A 287 3.74 -5.72 2.30
CA ALA A 287 2.95 -4.91 3.19
C ALA A 287 3.58 -3.51 3.37
N GLN A 288 4.92 -3.42 3.40
CA GLN A 288 5.64 -2.15 3.39
C GLN A 288 5.43 -1.34 2.10
N ALA A 289 5.30 -1.99 0.94
CA ALA A 289 4.94 -1.31 -0.30
C ALA A 289 3.51 -0.74 -0.25
N LEU A 290 2.57 -1.44 0.39
CA LEU A 290 1.22 -0.93 0.61
C LEU A 290 1.19 0.24 1.62
N ILE A 291 2.03 0.20 2.66
CA ILE A 291 2.24 1.34 3.58
C ILE A 291 2.78 2.55 2.80
N ALA A 292 3.77 2.34 1.93
CA ALA A 292 4.30 3.39 1.07
C ALA A 292 3.20 4.03 0.21
N ASN A 293 2.26 3.24 -0.33
CA ASN A 293 1.14 3.77 -1.10
C ASN A 293 0.21 4.67 -0.28
N GLU A 294 -0.08 4.33 0.98
CA GLU A 294 -0.90 5.20 1.85
C GLU A 294 -0.18 6.52 2.19
N ILE A 295 1.16 6.48 2.34
CA ILE A 295 1.98 7.69 2.53
C ILE A 295 1.99 8.54 1.25
N LEU A 296 2.22 7.93 0.08
CA LEU A 296 2.21 8.62 -1.21
C LEU A 296 0.83 9.22 -1.52
N ASN A 297 -0.27 8.53 -1.16
CA ASN A 297 -1.62 9.08 -1.27
C ASN A 297 -1.81 10.34 -0.42
N ALA A 298 -1.19 10.44 0.76
CA ALA A 298 -1.19 11.66 1.56
C ALA A 298 -0.35 12.76 0.90
N ILE A 299 0.86 12.44 0.42
CA ILE A 299 1.75 13.38 -0.27
C ILE A 299 1.09 13.96 -1.53
N ASN A 300 0.47 13.12 -2.35
CA ASN A 300 -0.12 13.49 -3.63
C ASN A 300 -1.35 14.41 -3.51
N GLN A 301 -1.86 14.65 -2.29
CA GLN A 301 -2.92 15.64 -2.05
C GLN A 301 -2.40 17.09 -2.13
N PHE A 302 -1.10 17.31 -1.97
CA PHE A 302 -0.51 18.65 -1.91
C PHE A 302 0.77 18.83 -2.70
N ALA A 303 1.46 17.75 -3.09
CA ALA A 303 2.64 17.83 -3.93
C ALA A 303 2.29 18.38 -5.32
N SER A 304 3.11 19.31 -5.84
CA SER A 304 2.93 19.88 -7.18
C SER A 304 3.12 18.85 -8.29
N THR A 305 3.95 17.83 -8.03
CA THR A 305 4.22 16.71 -8.92
C THR A 305 3.86 15.43 -8.17
N PRO A 306 2.78 14.72 -8.54
CA PRO A 306 2.43 13.45 -7.91
C PRO A 306 3.54 12.41 -8.08
N ILE A 307 3.83 11.68 -7.01
CA ILE A 307 4.72 10.52 -7.03
C ILE A 307 3.87 9.29 -7.32
N PRO A 308 4.19 8.49 -8.37
CA PRO A 308 3.41 7.31 -8.71
C PRO A 308 3.40 6.28 -7.58
N LEU A 309 2.20 5.79 -7.24
CA LEU A 309 2.01 4.65 -6.34
C LEU A 309 2.64 3.38 -6.93
N PHE A 310 2.93 2.40 -6.09
CA PHE A 310 3.27 1.05 -6.49
C PHE A 310 2.01 0.31 -6.95
N SER A 311 1.98 -0.16 -8.19
CA SER A 311 0.90 -1.04 -8.65
C SER A 311 1.06 -2.46 -8.07
N ASN A 312 0.01 -3.29 -8.10
CA ASN A 312 0.13 -4.67 -7.63
C ASN A 312 1.13 -5.45 -8.49
N ARG A 313 1.14 -5.24 -9.82
CA ARG A 313 2.15 -5.87 -10.69
C ARG A 313 3.55 -5.38 -10.36
N GLU A 314 3.75 -4.09 -10.08
CA GLU A 314 5.07 -3.57 -9.69
C GLU A 314 5.54 -4.19 -8.37
N ILE A 315 4.65 -4.30 -7.37
CA ILE A 315 4.96 -4.96 -6.10
C ILE A 315 5.41 -6.41 -6.36
N LEU A 316 4.68 -7.17 -7.16
CA LEU A 316 5.02 -8.56 -7.45
C LEU A 316 6.30 -8.68 -8.29
N ALA A 317 6.30 -8.10 -9.49
CA ALA A 317 7.34 -8.30 -10.50
C ALA A 317 8.66 -7.62 -10.14
N GLU A 318 8.59 -6.37 -9.69
CA GLU A 318 9.78 -5.55 -9.54
C GLU A 318 10.31 -5.58 -8.11
N ILE A 319 9.43 -5.46 -7.11
CA ILE A 319 9.82 -5.40 -5.70
C ILE A 319 10.08 -6.79 -5.13
N LEU A 320 9.15 -7.73 -5.33
CA LEU A 320 9.22 -9.08 -4.76
C LEU A 320 9.85 -10.12 -5.69
N LEU A 321 10.12 -9.75 -6.95
CA LEU A 321 10.66 -10.63 -7.99
C LEU A 321 9.81 -11.90 -8.21
N GLN A 322 8.49 -11.75 -8.13
CA GLN A 322 7.48 -12.78 -8.35
C GLN A 322 6.79 -12.57 -9.69
N ASN A 323 6.35 -13.65 -10.32
CA ASN A 323 5.56 -13.55 -11.55
C ASN A 323 4.13 -13.08 -11.23
N PRO A 324 3.69 -11.88 -11.64
CA PRO A 324 2.33 -11.39 -11.36
C PRO A 324 1.24 -12.19 -12.06
N ASP A 325 1.59 -12.96 -13.08
CA ASP A 325 0.66 -13.78 -13.87
C ASP A 325 0.62 -15.25 -13.41
N GLN A 326 1.40 -15.60 -12.37
CA GLN A 326 1.48 -16.98 -11.87
C GLN A 326 0.11 -17.60 -11.55
N PRO A 327 -0.84 -16.89 -10.89
CA PRO A 327 -2.17 -17.48 -10.62
C PRO A 327 -2.94 -17.87 -11.89
N TYR A 328 -2.83 -17.06 -12.94
CA TYR A 328 -3.43 -17.37 -14.24
C TYR A 328 -2.73 -18.54 -14.92
N LEU A 329 -1.40 -18.57 -14.90
CA LEU A 329 -0.60 -19.66 -15.48
C LEU A 329 -0.84 -20.99 -14.76
N ASP A 330 -0.97 -20.98 -13.44
CA ASP A 330 -1.28 -22.17 -12.64
C ASP A 330 -2.65 -22.74 -13.00
N TRP A 331 -3.66 -21.87 -13.16
CA TRP A 331 -4.98 -22.26 -13.63
C TRP A 331 -4.93 -22.84 -15.05
N ALA A 332 -4.27 -22.16 -16.00
CA ALA A 332 -4.17 -22.60 -17.39
C ALA A 332 -3.44 -23.95 -17.50
N ASN A 333 -2.38 -24.14 -16.72
CA ASN A 333 -1.65 -25.41 -16.62
C ASN A 333 -2.53 -26.53 -16.02
N GLY A 334 -3.23 -26.25 -14.93
CA GLY A 334 -4.15 -27.19 -14.30
C GLY A 334 -5.31 -27.59 -15.20
N ALA A 335 -5.75 -26.66 -16.06
CA ALA A 335 -6.77 -26.91 -17.06
C ALA A 335 -6.25 -27.64 -18.32
N GLY A 336 -4.94 -27.71 -18.53
CA GLY A 336 -4.31 -28.49 -19.60
C GLY A 336 -4.01 -27.73 -20.89
N SER A 337 -4.12 -26.40 -20.93
CA SER A 337 -3.67 -25.59 -22.07
C SER A 337 -3.43 -24.12 -21.71
N GLN A 338 -2.33 -23.56 -22.25
CA GLN A 338 -2.04 -22.12 -22.23
C GLN A 338 -2.34 -21.44 -23.59
N ASN A 339 -2.86 -22.18 -24.56
CA ASN A 339 -3.24 -21.59 -25.85
C ASN A 339 -4.34 -20.56 -25.62
N GLU A 340 -4.31 -19.43 -26.35
CA GLU A 340 -5.32 -18.37 -26.21
C GLU A 340 -6.75 -18.85 -26.47
N ASN A 341 -6.91 -19.97 -27.17
CA ASN A 341 -8.17 -20.63 -27.47
C ASN A 341 -7.94 -22.14 -27.74
N PRO A 342 -7.98 -23.00 -26.71
CA PRO A 342 -7.65 -24.43 -26.88
C PRO A 342 -8.76 -25.29 -27.46
N ASP A 343 -10.01 -24.82 -27.40
CA ASP A 343 -11.21 -25.56 -27.78
C ASP A 343 -11.92 -24.97 -29.01
N ASP A 344 -11.27 -24.03 -29.69
CA ASP A 344 -11.71 -23.32 -30.88
C ASP A 344 -13.03 -22.55 -30.71
N ASP A 345 -13.40 -22.19 -29.47
CA ASP A 345 -14.57 -21.36 -29.18
C ASP A 345 -14.24 -19.84 -29.26
N PRO A 346 -15.21 -18.91 -29.23
CA PRO A 346 -14.92 -17.49 -29.37
C PRO A 346 -14.41 -16.82 -28.07
N LEU A 347 -14.24 -17.56 -26.97
CA LEU A 347 -13.77 -17.05 -25.69
C LEU A 347 -12.24 -17.10 -25.60
N PRO A 348 -11.58 -15.95 -25.42
CA PRO A 348 -10.18 -15.96 -25.05
C PRO A 348 -9.98 -16.65 -23.70
N ASN A 349 -8.90 -17.41 -23.55
CA ASN A 349 -8.53 -18.14 -22.34
C ASN A 349 -8.53 -17.28 -21.06
N LEU A 350 -8.16 -15.99 -21.16
CA LEU A 350 -8.26 -15.06 -20.03
C LEU A 350 -9.72 -14.74 -19.63
N VAL A 351 -10.64 -14.67 -20.58
CA VAL A 351 -12.08 -14.53 -20.27
C VAL A 351 -12.57 -15.79 -19.56
N GLU A 352 -12.14 -16.96 -20.02
CA GLU A 352 -12.49 -18.23 -19.37
C GLU A 352 -11.97 -18.32 -17.93
N TYR A 353 -10.73 -17.90 -17.68
CA TYR A 353 -10.21 -17.75 -16.33
C TYR A 353 -11.09 -16.86 -15.47
N LEU A 354 -11.52 -15.71 -16.02
CA LEU A 354 -12.37 -14.76 -15.33
C LEU A 354 -13.81 -15.27 -15.12
N LEU A 355 -14.25 -16.27 -15.88
CA LEU A 355 -15.55 -16.94 -15.72
C LEU A 355 -15.45 -18.26 -14.93
N ASP A 356 -14.23 -18.72 -14.61
CA ASP A 356 -13.94 -20.05 -14.04
C ASP A 356 -14.56 -21.19 -14.88
N THR A 357 -14.42 -21.07 -16.20
CA THR A 357 -14.85 -22.09 -17.16
C THR A 357 -13.69 -23.03 -17.54
N ASN A 358 -14.00 -24.16 -18.18
CA ASN A 358 -12.97 -25.11 -18.60
C ASN A 358 -12.49 -24.77 -20.01
N PRO A 359 -11.21 -24.36 -20.20
CA PRO A 359 -10.68 -23.93 -21.50
C PRO A 359 -10.48 -25.07 -22.51
N LEU A 360 -10.78 -26.31 -22.14
CA LEU A 360 -10.80 -27.46 -23.05
C LEU A 360 -12.22 -27.85 -23.49
N THR A 361 -13.24 -27.12 -23.06
CA THR A 361 -14.64 -27.46 -23.33
C THR A 361 -15.38 -26.22 -23.78
N PRO A 362 -15.94 -26.19 -25.01
CA PRO A 362 -16.63 -25.01 -25.51
C PRO A 362 -17.72 -24.54 -24.56
N ASN A 363 -17.64 -23.28 -24.13
CA ASN A 363 -18.54 -22.71 -23.12
C ASN A 363 -19.33 -21.54 -23.69
N PRO A 364 -20.65 -21.45 -23.43
CA PRO A 364 -21.39 -20.24 -23.73
C PRO A 364 -20.91 -19.10 -22.80
N ALA A 365 -20.27 -18.09 -23.37
CA ALA A 365 -19.83 -16.87 -22.68
C ALA A 365 -20.94 -16.18 -21.87
N LEU A 366 -22.16 -16.27 -22.38
CA LEU A 366 -23.33 -15.55 -21.92
C LEU A 366 -24.54 -16.47 -21.96
N SER A 367 -25.37 -16.37 -20.93
CA SER A 367 -26.75 -16.87 -20.93
C SER A 367 -27.70 -15.74 -21.34
N TYR A 368 -28.79 -16.07 -22.03
CA TYR A 368 -29.81 -15.09 -22.43
C TYR A 368 -31.14 -15.40 -21.75
N LEU A 369 -31.73 -14.40 -21.12
CA LEU A 369 -33.01 -14.52 -20.42
C LEU A 369 -34.18 -14.15 -21.37
N PRO A 370 -35.42 -14.62 -21.07
CA PRO A 370 -36.59 -14.31 -21.90
C PRO A 370 -36.91 -12.82 -22.06
N ASP A 371 -36.41 -11.97 -21.16
CA ASP A 371 -36.55 -10.51 -21.25
C ASP A 371 -35.51 -9.85 -22.18
N GLY A 372 -34.72 -10.65 -22.89
CA GLY A 372 -33.68 -10.20 -23.82
C GLY A 372 -32.39 -9.73 -23.16
N SER A 373 -32.26 -9.88 -21.84
CA SER A 373 -31.01 -9.59 -21.15
C SER A 373 -29.98 -10.71 -21.33
N ALA A 374 -28.70 -10.33 -21.32
CA ALA A 374 -27.58 -11.26 -21.25
C ALA A 374 -27.13 -11.39 -19.79
N SER A 375 -26.58 -12.54 -19.41
CA SER A 375 -25.98 -12.74 -18.11
C SER A 375 -24.71 -13.59 -18.16
N TYR A 376 -23.79 -13.31 -17.24
CA TYR A 376 -22.58 -14.10 -17.00
C TYR A 376 -22.23 -14.06 -15.52
N LYS A 377 -21.50 -15.06 -15.04
CA LYS A 377 -21.07 -15.15 -13.65
C LYS A 377 -19.55 -15.17 -13.58
N PRO A 378 -18.90 -14.03 -13.29
CA PRO A 378 -17.46 -14.00 -13.15
C PRO A 378 -17.02 -14.67 -11.84
N SER A 379 -15.81 -15.20 -11.84
CA SER A 379 -15.13 -15.69 -10.65
C SER A 379 -14.63 -14.53 -9.80
N PRO A 380 -15.11 -14.38 -8.55
CA PRO A 380 -14.64 -13.32 -7.65
C PRO A 380 -13.14 -13.43 -7.34
N ILE A 381 -12.57 -14.63 -7.44
CA ILE A 381 -11.14 -14.87 -7.23
C ILE A 381 -10.36 -14.40 -8.46
N ALA A 382 -10.78 -14.80 -9.66
CA ALA A 382 -10.08 -14.45 -10.90
C ALA A 382 -10.16 -12.94 -11.21
N LEU A 383 -11.27 -12.28 -10.85
CA LEU A 383 -11.40 -10.82 -10.97
C LEU A 383 -10.37 -10.02 -10.17
N ARG A 384 -9.66 -10.64 -9.22
CA ARG A 384 -8.53 -10.02 -8.51
C ARG A 384 -7.34 -9.81 -9.44
N TYR A 385 -7.20 -10.62 -10.48
CA TYR A 385 -6.10 -10.58 -11.44
C TYR A 385 -6.41 -9.68 -12.65
N ALA A 386 -7.64 -9.71 -13.17
CA ALA A 386 -8.01 -8.96 -14.37
C ALA A 386 -9.45 -8.43 -14.29
N ASN A 387 -9.72 -7.35 -15.02
CA ASN A 387 -11.06 -6.82 -15.20
C ASN A 387 -11.77 -7.54 -16.35
N LEU A 388 -13.08 -7.75 -16.18
CA LEU A 388 -13.97 -8.24 -17.22
C LEU A 388 -14.94 -7.13 -17.66
N ILE A 389 -14.84 -6.73 -18.93
CA ILE A 389 -15.61 -5.63 -19.52
C ILE A 389 -16.58 -6.23 -20.54
N ILE A 390 -17.88 -5.98 -20.38
CA ILE A 390 -18.86 -6.31 -21.42
C ILE A 390 -18.96 -5.19 -22.45
N ARG A 391 -18.86 -5.57 -23.73
CA ARG A 391 -19.04 -4.67 -24.87
C ARG A 391 -20.24 -5.12 -25.69
N GLU A 392 -20.85 -4.17 -26.38
CA GLU A 392 -21.97 -4.42 -27.28
C GLU A 392 -21.73 -3.82 -28.67
N SER A 393 -22.39 -4.41 -29.67
CA SER A 393 -22.38 -3.98 -31.06
C SER A 393 -23.76 -4.22 -31.68
N GLU A 394 -24.19 -3.38 -32.62
CA GLU A 394 -25.41 -3.65 -33.40
C GLU A 394 -25.10 -4.41 -34.71
N THR A 395 -23.84 -4.40 -35.14
CA THR A 395 -23.43 -4.86 -36.48
C THR A 395 -22.41 -6.00 -36.52
N LEU A 396 -21.82 -6.41 -35.38
CA LEU A 396 -20.66 -7.31 -35.27
C LEU A 396 -19.39 -6.79 -36.00
N THR A 397 -19.26 -5.48 -36.20
CA THR A 397 -18.10 -4.92 -36.91
C THR A 397 -17.20 -4.11 -35.98
N ASN A 398 -17.01 -2.82 -36.24
CA ASN A 398 -16.10 -1.93 -35.52
C ASN A 398 -16.83 -0.95 -34.59
N ASP A 399 -18.11 -1.19 -34.31
CA ASP A 399 -18.99 -0.39 -33.46
C ASP A 399 -19.05 -0.88 -32.01
N TRP A 400 -18.12 -1.76 -31.61
CA TRP A 400 -18.07 -2.26 -30.24
C TRP A 400 -17.87 -1.15 -29.23
N GLN A 401 -18.81 -1.00 -28.30
CA GLN A 401 -18.76 -0.01 -27.22
C GLN A 401 -18.95 -0.69 -25.86
N THR A 402 -18.37 -0.11 -24.81
CA THR A 402 -18.60 -0.61 -23.45
C THR A 402 -20.05 -0.41 -23.06
N VAL A 403 -20.67 -1.44 -22.48
CA VAL A 403 -22.04 -1.34 -21.94
C VAL A 403 -22.05 -0.33 -20.79
N VAL A 404 -22.98 0.61 -20.82
CA VAL A 404 -23.11 1.63 -19.78
C VAL A 404 -23.55 1.02 -18.43
N GLN A 405 -22.98 1.52 -17.33
CA GLN A 405 -23.21 0.98 -15.98
C GLN A 405 -24.69 0.92 -15.58
N SER A 406 -25.53 1.85 -16.06
CA SER A 406 -26.97 1.88 -15.76
C SER A 406 -27.74 0.67 -16.32
N ARG A 407 -27.13 -0.12 -17.22
CA ARG A 407 -27.69 -1.37 -17.75
C ARG A 407 -27.09 -2.63 -17.13
N ILE A 408 -26.11 -2.47 -16.24
CA ILE A 408 -25.43 -3.57 -15.57
C ILE A 408 -25.99 -3.72 -14.16
N GLN A 409 -26.48 -4.90 -13.84
CA GLN A 409 -27.01 -5.24 -12.53
C GLN A 409 -26.26 -6.47 -11.98
N THR A 410 -25.62 -6.33 -10.82
CA THR A 410 -25.07 -7.47 -10.07
C THR A 410 -26.19 -8.07 -9.21
N LEU A 411 -26.49 -9.34 -9.44
CA LEU A 411 -27.48 -10.11 -8.68
C LEU A 411 -26.88 -10.63 -7.36
N PRO A 412 -27.70 -11.06 -6.38
CA PRO A 412 -27.21 -11.53 -5.07
C PRO A 412 -26.24 -12.71 -5.13
N ASP A 413 -26.29 -13.52 -6.18
CA ASP A 413 -25.40 -14.67 -6.40
C ASP A 413 -24.12 -14.31 -7.18
N SER A 414 -23.84 -13.00 -7.32
CA SER A 414 -22.75 -12.41 -8.13
C SER A 414 -22.90 -12.58 -9.65
N THR A 415 -24.04 -13.07 -10.14
CA THR A 415 -24.32 -13.06 -11.58
C THR A 415 -24.49 -11.62 -12.05
N ILE A 416 -23.81 -11.26 -13.13
CA ILE A 416 -23.98 -9.98 -13.81
C ILE A 416 -25.09 -10.13 -14.85
N LYS A 417 -26.12 -9.29 -14.74
CA LYS A 417 -27.21 -9.17 -15.71
C LYS A 417 -27.03 -7.87 -16.50
N VAL A 418 -27.15 -7.95 -17.82
CA VAL A 418 -27.00 -6.84 -18.75
C VAL A 418 -28.31 -6.62 -19.49
N MET A 419 -28.97 -5.50 -19.18
CA MET A 419 -30.23 -5.11 -19.81
C MET A 419 -29.99 -4.65 -21.25
N PRO A 420 -30.85 -5.05 -22.21
CA PRO A 420 -30.71 -4.62 -23.59
C PRO A 420 -30.90 -3.10 -23.73
N SER A 421 -30.28 -2.50 -24.74
CA SER A 421 -30.57 -1.11 -25.11
C SER A 421 -32.04 -0.98 -25.50
N PRO A 422 -32.78 0.03 -24.98
CA PRO A 422 -34.18 0.24 -25.36
C PRO A 422 -34.34 0.71 -26.81
N THR A 423 -33.28 1.22 -27.44
CA THR A 423 -33.33 1.76 -28.81
C THR A 423 -32.75 0.81 -29.86
N ALA A 424 -31.96 -0.18 -29.45
CA ALA A 424 -31.30 -1.09 -30.39
C ALA A 424 -32.29 -2.17 -30.87
N LYS A 425 -32.32 -2.42 -32.18
CA LYS A 425 -33.15 -3.48 -32.77
C LYS A 425 -32.51 -4.85 -32.67
N LYS A 426 -31.18 -4.89 -32.57
CA LYS A 426 -30.36 -6.10 -32.46
C LYS A 426 -29.09 -5.73 -31.71
N LEU A 427 -28.70 -6.58 -30.76
CA LEU A 427 -27.48 -6.42 -29.99
C LEU A 427 -26.69 -7.72 -30.00
N PHE A 428 -25.38 -7.56 -30.10
CA PHE A 428 -24.40 -8.59 -29.89
C PHE A 428 -23.54 -8.18 -28.71
N TYR A 429 -23.12 -9.16 -27.93
CA TYR A 429 -22.28 -8.92 -26.75
C TYR A 429 -20.97 -9.69 -26.88
N GLN A 430 -19.90 -9.10 -26.37
CA GLN A 430 -18.64 -9.79 -26.16
C GLN A 430 -18.07 -9.42 -24.79
N LEU A 431 -17.31 -10.34 -24.22
CA LEU A 431 -16.54 -10.11 -23.00
C LEU A 431 -15.10 -9.81 -23.39
N GLN A 432 -14.54 -8.75 -22.83
CA GLN A 432 -13.15 -8.35 -22.99
C GLN A 432 -12.46 -8.39 -21.63
N ALA A 433 -11.34 -9.08 -21.53
CA ALA A 433 -10.54 -9.14 -20.32
C ALA A 433 -9.32 -8.21 -20.40
N THR A 434 -8.88 -7.65 -19.28
CA THR A 434 -7.64 -6.86 -19.20
C THR A 434 -6.99 -7.03 -17.83
N PRO A 435 -5.73 -7.49 -17.74
CA PRO A 435 -5.02 -7.63 -16.47
C PRO A 435 -5.03 -6.34 -15.65
N ASN A 436 -5.16 -6.48 -14.33
CA ASN A 436 -5.07 -5.37 -13.39
C ASN A 436 -3.62 -4.84 -13.37
N PRO A 437 -3.44 -3.52 -13.27
CA PRO A 437 -2.13 -2.88 -13.32
C PRO A 437 -1.17 -3.27 -12.20
#